data_AF-A0A370LR34-F1
#
_entry.id   AF-A0A370LR34-F1
#
_cell.length_a   1.000
_cell.length_b   1.000
_cell.length_c   1.000
_cell.angle_alpha   90.00
_cell.angle_beta   90.00
_cell.angle_gamma   90.00
#
_symmetry.space_group_name_H-M   'P 1'
#
loop_
_entity.id
_entity.type
_entity.pdbx_description
1 polymer ?
#
loop_
_entity_poly.entity_id
_entity_poly.type
_entity_poly.pdbx_seq_one_letter_code
_entity_poly.pdbx_strand_id
1 'polypeptide(L)'
;MLSILKYVVNNLSVPLSNQGNWNSLYIDYEKPIVERLWTTMQIDGIDYRIYLHKIYPCEKEEALFHPHPWPSAMVLCQGNYETVIGYGEPDATTKPRPMGPFYLSEGSVYQMLTPFEWHYVRPIKEPCITLMVAGPPYSPAMVTPPYNPNKNKPELRPLTKQESQPIFDFFLDLKNRLKILEALDGMGI
;
A
#
# COMPACT_ATOMS: atom_id res chain seq x y z
N MET A 1 -6.44 -2.39 -11.53
CA MET A 1 -5.26 -1.70 -10.95
C MET A 1 -3.95 -2.45 -11.20
N LEU A 2 -3.96 -3.78 -11.38
CA LEU A 2 -2.75 -4.57 -11.62
C LEU A 2 -1.91 -4.13 -12.83
N SER A 3 -2.54 -3.77 -13.96
CA SER A 3 -1.82 -3.26 -15.14
C SER A 3 -1.04 -1.97 -14.83
N ILE A 4 -1.65 -1.07 -14.05
CA ILE A 4 -1.01 0.17 -13.58
C ILE A 4 0.14 -0.15 -12.62
N LEU A 5 -0.06 -1.10 -11.69
CA LEU A 5 1.02 -1.56 -10.81
C LEU A 5 2.21 -2.10 -11.62
N LYS A 6 1.95 -2.95 -12.63
CA LYS A 6 2.98 -3.49 -13.54
C LYS A 6 3.71 -2.35 -14.25
N TYR A 7 2.98 -1.38 -14.78
CA TYR A 7 3.57 -0.19 -15.40
C TYR A 7 4.45 0.59 -14.43
N VAL A 8 3.99 0.87 -13.21
CA VAL A 8 4.74 1.61 -12.20
C VAL A 8 6.01 0.85 -11.79
N VAL A 9 5.92 -0.46 -11.55
CA VAL A 9 7.09 -1.28 -11.22
C VAL A 9 8.14 -1.21 -12.34
N ASN A 10 7.71 -1.32 -13.60
CA ASN A 10 8.61 -1.23 -14.76
C ASN A 10 9.25 0.15 -14.94
N ASN A 11 8.56 1.21 -14.51
CA ASN A 11 8.98 2.60 -14.71
C ASN A 11 9.40 3.30 -13.40
N LEU A 12 9.60 2.55 -12.31
CA LEU A 12 9.83 3.11 -10.98
C LEU A 12 11.09 3.97 -10.89
N SER A 13 12.07 3.75 -11.78
CA SER A 13 13.27 4.59 -11.83
C SER A 13 13.00 6.06 -12.15
N VAL A 14 11.91 6.37 -12.87
CA VAL A 14 11.57 7.75 -13.25
C VAL A 14 11.28 8.60 -12.01
N PRO A 15 10.35 8.22 -11.11
CA PRO A 15 10.15 8.97 -9.88
C PRO A 15 11.32 8.82 -8.89
N LEU A 16 12.02 7.67 -8.86
CA LEU A 16 13.16 7.47 -7.95
C LEU A 16 14.38 8.35 -8.28
N SER A 17 14.56 8.79 -9.53
CA SER A 17 15.68 9.65 -9.91
C SER A 17 15.59 11.06 -9.33
N ASN A 18 14.42 11.46 -8.83
CA ASN A 18 14.23 12.73 -8.14
C ASN A 18 13.55 12.53 -6.78
N GLN A 19 14.33 12.13 -5.79
CA GLN A 19 13.87 11.93 -4.41
C GLN A 19 13.28 13.20 -3.77
N GLY A 20 13.61 14.40 -4.27
CA GLY A 20 13.04 15.66 -3.78
C GLY A 20 11.54 15.83 -4.04
N ASN A 21 10.98 15.07 -4.99
CA ASN A 21 9.55 15.07 -5.29
C ASN A 21 8.74 14.06 -4.45
N TRP A 22 9.39 13.40 -3.49
CA TRP A 22 8.74 12.46 -2.59
C TRP A 22 8.39 13.14 -1.27
N ASN A 23 7.15 12.92 -0.86
CA ASN A 23 6.68 13.22 0.48
C ASN A 23 6.93 12.02 1.38
N SER A 24 7.03 12.26 2.69
CA SER A 24 7.27 11.20 3.65
C SER A 24 6.42 11.37 4.90
N LEU A 25 6.03 10.27 5.52
CA LEU A 25 5.27 10.24 6.77
C LEU A 25 5.75 9.08 7.64
N TYR A 26 5.99 9.36 8.91
CA TYR A 26 6.08 8.37 9.97
C TYR A 26 4.70 8.20 10.60
N ILE A 27 4.10 7.02 10.44
CA ILE A 27 2.75 6.71 10.91
C ILE A 27 2.87 5.82 12.15
N ASP A 28 2.59 6.36 13.33
CA ASP A 28 2.76 5.68 14.61
C ASP A 28 1.58 5.80 15.59
N TYR A 29 0.52 6.51 15.21
CA TYR A 29 -0.69 6.66 16.02
C TYR A 29 -1.64 5.46 15.96
N GLU A 30 -1.46 4.58 14.97
CA GLU A 30 -2.19 3.32 14.79
C GLU A 30 -1.20 2.24 14.36
N LYS A 31 -1.47 0.98 14.68
CA LYS A 31 -0.62 -0.15 14.32
C LYS A 31 -1.09 -0.81 13.01
N PRO A 32 -0.16 -1.42 12.22
CA PRO A 32 1.29 -1.39 12.40
C PRO A 32 1.90 0.01 12.23
N ILE A 33 3.09 0.23 12.81
CA ILE A 33 3.87 1.43 12.48
C ILE A 33 4.27 1.35 11.00
N VAL A 34 4.13 2.45 10.28
CA VAL A 34 4.46 2.52 8.84
C VAL A 34 5.36 3.72 8.57
N GLU A 35 6.50 3.47 7.97
CA GLU A 35 7.27 4.49 7.27
C GLU A 35 6.81 4.51 5.82
N ARG A 36 6.31 5.67 5.37
CA ARG A 36 5.71 5.81 4.04
C ARG A 36 6.38 6.93 3.26
N LEU A 37 6.86 6.60 2.08
CA LEU A 37 7.21 7.56 1.04
C LEU A 37 6.09 7.58 0.00
N TRP A 38 5.76 8.75 -0.55
CA TRP A 38 4.82 8.83 -1.66
C TRP A 38 5.10 9.97 -2.64
N THR A 39 4.75 9.73 -3.89
CA THR A 39 4.78 10.72 -4.97
C THR A 39 3.63 10.47 -5.94
N THR A 40 3.52 11.31 -6.96
CA THR A 40 2.50 11.20 -8.01
C THR A 40 3.16 10.91 -9.36
N MET A 41 2.55 10.02 -10.13
CA MET A 41 2.91 9.73 -11.52
C MET A 41 1.68 9.84 -12.40
N GLN A 42 1.79 10.56 -13.51
CA GLN A 42 0.73 10.65 -14.50
C GLN A 42 0.84 9.49 -15.49
N ILE A 43 -0.26 8.77 -15.71
CA ILE A 43 -0.36 7.66 -16.67
C ILE A 43 -1.65 7.90 -17.45
N ASP A 44 -1.55 8.04 -18.78
CA ASP A 44 -2.68 8.33 -19.68
C ASP A 44 -3.52 9.54 -19.25
N GLY A 45 -2.87 10.59 -18.73
CA GLY A 45 -3.51 11.81 -18.25
C GLY A 45 -4.18 11.69 -16.88
N ILE A 46 -4.02 10.55 -16.19
CA ILE A 46 -4.59 10.31 -14.86
C ILE A 46 -3.46 10.31 -13.82
N ASP A 47 -3.67 11.01 -12.71
CA ASP A 47 -2.74 11.02 -11.58
C ASP A 47 -2.91 9.77 -10.72
N TYR A 48 -1.82 9.00 -10.60
CA TYR A 48 -1.70 7.88 -9.68
C TYR A 48 -0.74 8.22 -8.56
N ARG A 49 -1.09 7.86 -7.32
CA ARG A 49 -0.15 7.96 -6.19
C ARG A 49 0.62 6.67 -6.06
N ILE A 50 1.94 6.79 -5.99
CA ILE A 50 2.87 5.69 -5.73
C ILE A 50 3.28 5.80 -4.28
N TYR A 51 3.13 4.71 -3.53
CA TYR A 51 3.57 4.60 -2.16
C TYR A 51 4.62 3.52 -2.01
N LEU A 52 5.68 3.83 -1.28
CA LEU A 52 6.69 2.89 -0.82
C LEU A 52 6.53 2.78 0.70
N HIS A 53 6.34 1.57 1.19
CA HIS A 53 6.11 1.34 2.61
C HIS A 53 7.21 0.46 3.19
N LYS A 54 7.62 0.81 4.41
CA LYS A 54 8.19 -0.14 5.36
C LYS A 54 7.22 -0.28 6.51
N ILE A 55 6.70 -1.48 6.70
CA ILE A 55 5.64 -1.80 7.65
C ILE A 55 6.25 -2.65 8.75
N TYR A 56 6.14 -2.21 10.01
CA TYR A 56 6.71 -2.93 11.15
C TYR A 56 5.74 -3.97 11.72
N PRO A 57 6.23 -5.05 12.34
CA PRO A 57 5.40 -6.01 13.05
C PRO A 57 4.55 -5.36 14.15
N CYS A 58 3.39 -5.94 14.40
CA CYS A 58 2.51 -5.64 15.54
C CYS A 58 1.77 -6.90 15.98
N GLU A 59 1.10 -6.83 17.13
CA GLU A 59 0.26 -7.92 17.60
C GLU A 59 -0.99 -8.06 16.72
N LYS A 60 -1.59 -9.26 16.72
CA LYS A 60 -2.71 -9.59 15.83
C LYS A 60 -3.91 -8.67 16.04
N GLU A 61 -4.20 -8.35 17.28
CA GLU A 61 -5.34 -7.53 17.70
C GLU A 61 -5.10 -6.04 17.46
N GLU A 62 -3.86 -5.63 17.17
CA GLU A 62 -3.48 -4.25 16.92
C GLU A 62 -3.57 -3.85 15.43
N ALA A 63 -3.57 -4.83 14.51
CA ALA A 63 -3.51 -4.55 13.08
C ALA A 63 -4.77 -3.79 12.60
N LEU A 64 -4.58 -2.57 12.11
CA LEU A 64 -5.67 -1.69 11.69
C LEU A 64 -6.44 -2.29 10.50
N PHE A 65 -7.67 -2.73 10.78
CA PHE A 65 -8.63 -3.17 9.78
C PHE A 65 -9.40 -1.98 9.21
N HIS A 66 -9.15 -1.64 7.93
CA HIS A 66 -9.65 -0.43 7.30
C HIS A 66 -9.92 -0.61 5.79
N PRO A 67 -10.78 0.24 5.19
CA PRO A 67 -10.95 0.33 3.75
C PRO A 67 -9.98 1.35 3.14
N HIS A 68 -9.82 1.30 1.82
CA HIS A 68 -9.15 2.35 1.06
C HIS A 68 -10.17 3.31 0.43
N PRO A 69 -9.93 4.63 0.47
CA PRO A 69 -10.80 5.61 -0.20
C PRO A 69 -10.52 5.76 -1.71
N TRP A 70 -9.63 4.91 -2.26
CA TRP A 70 -9.24 4.86 -3.67
C TRP A 70 -9.03 3.40 -4.10
N PRO A 71 -9.21 3.07 -5.38
CA PRO A 71 -8.79 1.78 -5.91
C PRO A 71 -7.26 1.71 -5.84
N SER A 72 -6.75 0.52 -5.53
CA SER A 72 -5.33 0.32 -5.30
C SER A 72 -4.87 -1.08 -5.68
N ALA A 73 -3.57 -1.20 -5.93
CA ALA A 73 -2.88 -2.47 -6.09
C ALA A 73 -1.55 -2.43 -5.35
N MET A 74 -1.18 -3.57 -4.79
CA MET A 74 -0.06 -3.73 -3.87
C MET A 74 0.79 -4.92 -4.29
N VAL A 75 2.10 -4.79 -4.14
CA VAL A 75 3.08 -5.89 -4.22
C VAL A 75 3.92 -5.94 -2.95
N LEU A 76 4.09 -7.14 -2.40
CA LEU A 76 5.00 -7.41 -1.30
C LEU A 76 6.41 -7.62 -1.87
N CYS A 77 7.27 -6.62 -1.74
CA CYS A 77 8.62 -6.62 -2.30
C CYS A 77 9.64 -7.32 -1.41
N GLN A 78 9.40 -7.37 -0.10
CA GLN A 78 10.25 -8.09 0.85
C GLN A 78 9.46 -8.49 2.09
N GLY A 79 9.71 -9.71 2.57
CA GLY A 79 9.17 -10.20 3.84
C GLY A 79 7.90 -11.04 3.66
N ASN A 80 7.18 -11.23 4.76
CA ASN A 80 5.95 -12.02 4.81
C ASN A 80 4.97 -11.34 5.77
N TYR A 81 3.70 -11.25 5.39
CA TYR A 81 2.68 -10.73 6.31
C TYR A 81 1.41 -11.58 6.28
N GLU A 82 0.71 -11.55 7.41
CA GLU A 82 -0.69 -11.93 7.50
C GLU A 82 -1.54 -10.77 6.98
N THR A 83 -2.51 -11.08 6.14
CA THR A 83 -3.54 -10.13 5.73
C THR A 83 -4.89 -10.78 5.88
N VAL A 84 -5.86 -9.96 6.21
CA VAL A 84 -7.26 -10.38 6.22
C VAL A 84 -8.03 -9.46 5.30
N ILE A 85 -9.03 -10.02 4.63
CA ILE A 85 -9.93 -9.28 3.76
C ILE A 85 -11.33 -9.35 4.40
N GLY A 86 -12.09 -8.28 4.29
CA GLY A 86 -13.53 -8.31 4.52
C GLY A 86 -14.23 -7.46 3.48
N TYR A 87 -15.53 -7.69 3.33
CA TYR A 87 -16.37 -6.93 2.42
C TYR A 87 -17.52 -6.31 3.22
N GLY A 88 -17.58 -4.98 3.23
CA GLY A 88 -18.69 -4.23 3.79
C GLY A 88 -19.84 -4.12 2.81
N GLU A 89 -21.02 -3.79 3.31
CA GLU A 89 -22.13 -3.39 2.42
C GLU A 89 -22.03 -1.89 2.11
N PRO A 90 -22.53 -1.43 0.94
CA PRO A 90 -22.49 -0.02 0.55
C PRO A 90 -23.16 0.97 1.50
N ASP A 91 -24.11 0.49 2.29
CA ASP A 91 -24.88 1.23 3.29
C ASP A 91 -24.50 0.88 4.73
N ALA A 92 -23.59 -0.08 4.94
CA ALA A 92 -23.22 -0.54 6.27
C ALA A 92 -22.43 0.52 7.03
N THR A 93 -22.96 0.96 8.17
CA THR A 93 -22.27 1.87 9.09
C THR A 93 -21.23 1.21 9.98
N THR A 94 -21.02 -0.10 9.82
CA THR A 94 -20.23 -0.94 10.71
C THR A 94 -19.09 -1.63 9.97
N LYS A 95 -18.00 -1.93 10.69
CA LYS A 95 -16.88 -2.69 10.15
C LYS A 95 -17.36 -4.11 9.78
N PRO A 96 -17.02 -4.63 8.58
CA PRO A 96 -17.44 -5.96 8.19
C PRO A 96 -16.76 -7.04 9.02
N ARG A 97 -17.34 -8.24 9.02
CA ARG A 97 -16.67 -9.41 9.60
C ARG A 97 -15.45 -9.74 8.74
N PRO A 98 -14.26 -9.91 9.34
CA PRO A 98 -13.09 -10.33 8.59
C PRO A 98 -13.24 -11.78 8.09
N MET A 99 -12.95 -12.03 6.81
CA MET A 99 -12.78 -13.37 6.22
C MET A 99 -11.39 -13.87 6.63
N GLY A 100 -11.22 -15.16 6.95
CA GLY A 100 -10.01 -15.69 7.62
C GLY A 100 -8.65 -15.25 7.03
N PRO A 101 -7.55 -15.38 7.79
CA PRO A 101 -6.25 -14.85 7.40
C PRO A 101 -5.68 -15.54 6.17
N PHE A 102 -5.09 -14.73 5.29
CA PHE A 102 -4.19 -15.12 4.23
C PHE A 102 -2.75 -14.80 4.64
N TYR A 103 -1.81 -15.65 4.25
CA TYR A 103 -0.39 -15.44 4.48
C TYR A 103 0.28 -15.15 3.15
N LEU A 104 0.72 -13.92 2.96
CA LEU A 104 1.38 -13.49 1.73
C LEU A 104 2.89 -13.44 1.95
N SER A 105 3.61 -13.99 0.96
CA SER A 105 5.07 -13.95 0.89
C SER A 105 5.56 -12.97 -0.17
N GLU A 106 6.86 -12.69 -0.16
CA GLU A 106 7.53 -11.90 -1.20
C GLU A 106 7.10 -12.30 -2.61
N GLY A 107 6.84 -11.29 -3.45
CA GLY A 107 6.30 -11.45 -4.80
C GLY A 107 4.78 -11.52 -4.89
N SER A 108 4.06 -11.64 -3.76
CA SER A 108 2.60 -11.64 -3.77
C SER A 108 2.04 -10.29 -4.24
N VAL A 109 0.98 -10.34 -5.05
CA VAL A 109 0.30 -9.18 -5.61
C VAL A 109 -1.20 -9.29 -5.35
N TYR A 110 -1.85 -8.18 -5.01
CA TYR A 110 -3.29 -8.09 -4.84
C TYR A 110 -3.80 -6.68 -5.12
N GLN A 111 -5.11 -6.52 -5.26
CA GLN A 111 -5.74 -5.22 -5.51
C GLN A 111 -7.01 -5.07 -4.68
N MET A 112 -7.34 -3.82 -4.37
CA MET A 112 -8.63 -3.41 -3.81
C MET A 112 -9.26 -2.45 -4.82
N LEU A 113 -10.38 -2.84 -5.41
CA LEU A 113 -11.07 -2.11 -6.47
C LEU A 113 -12.33 -1.40 -6.02
N THR A 114 -12.92 -1.76 -4.87
CA THR A 114 -14.16 -1.14 -4.40
C THR A 114 -13.98 -0.44 -3.04
N PRO A 115 -14.80 0.59 -2.73
CA PRO A 115 -14.77 1.25 -1.42
C PRO A 115 -15.23 0.35 -0.27
N PHE A 116 -15.73 -0.85 -0.59
CA PHE A 116 -16.32 -1.78 0.37
C PHE A 116 -15.34 -2.88 0.78
N GLU A 117 -14.16 -2.95 0.16
CA GLU A 117 -13.11 -3.87 0.57
C GLU A 117 -12.37 -3.29 1.77
N TRP A 118 -12.21 -4.14 2.79
CA TRP A 118 -11.47 -3.85 4.00
C TRP A 118 -10.30 -4.81 4.10
N HIS A 119 -9.19 -4.33 4.63
CA HIS A 119 -8.08 -5.21 4.97
C HIS A 119 -7.34 -4.74 6.21
N TYR A 120 -6.56 -5.64 6.78
CA TYR A 120 -5.40 -5.28 7.58
C TYR A 120 -4.19 -5.99 7.00
N VAL A 121 -3.01 -5.44 7.27
CA VAL A 121 -1.73 -6.10 7.00
C VAL A 121 -0.92 -6.16 8.28
N ARG A 122 -0.28 -7.29 8.54
CA ARG A 122 0.50 -7.53 9.74
C ARG A 122 1.79 -8.31 9.39
N PRO A 123 2.92 -7.60 9.26
CA PRO A 123 4.23 -8.23 9.10
C PRO A 123 4.50 -9.26 10.20
N ILE A 124 5.05 -10.42 9.81
CA ILE A 124 5.33 -11.52 10.73
C ILE A 124 6.83 -11.49 11.06
N LYS A 125 7.15 -11.27 12.34
CA LYS A 125 8.51 -11.22 12.93
C LYS A 125 9.39 -10.06 12.48
N GLU A 126 9.41 -9.75 11.19
CA GLU A 126 10.28 -8.72 10.60
C GLU A 126 9.47 -7.68 9.83
N PRO A 127 10.01 -6.46 9.64
CA PRO A 127 9.38 -5.47 8.78
C PRO A 127 9.24 -5.95 7.33
N CYS A 128 8.13 -5.58 6.69
CA CYS A 128 7.89 -5.83 5.27
C CYS A 128 8.10 -4.56 4.44
N ILE A 129 8.57 -4.73 3.21
CA ILE A 129 8.64 -3.66 2.21
C ILE A 129 7.57 -3.89 1.16
N THR A 130 6.73 -2.89 0.89
CA THR A 130 5.68 -2.98 -0.12
C THR A 130 5.67 -1.76 -1.04
N LEU A 131 5.24 -1.99 -2.28
CA LEU A 131 4.87 -0.92 -3.20
C LEU A 131 3.36 -0.97 -3.40
N MET A 132 2.72 0.19 -3.31
CA MET A 132 1.30 0.36 -3.56
C MET A 132 1.10 1.46 -4.59
N VAL A 133 0.16 1.24 -5.52
CA VAL A 133 -0.34 2.28 -6.42
C VAL A 133 -1.81 2.52 -6.10
N ALA A 134 -2.18 3.79 -5.96
CA ALA A 134 -3.55 4.23 -5.80
C ALA A 134 -4.00 5.07 -6.99
N GLY A 135 -5.21 4.80 -7.48
CA GLY A 135 -5.89 5.63 -8.46
C GLY A 135 -6.61 6.84 -7.84
N PRO A 136 -7.44 7.52 -8.63
CA PRO A 136 -8.28 8.61 -8.15
C PRO A 136 -9.24 8.14 -7.02
N PRO A 137 -9.57 9.01 -6.04
CA PRO A 137 -10.56 8.69 -5.03
C PRO A 137 -11.89 8.24 -5.64
N TYR A 138 -12.61 7.36 -4.93
CA TYR A 138 -13.96 6.98 -5.36
C TYR A 138 -14.89 8.19 -5.44
N SER A 139 -15.84 8.15 -6.38
CA SER A 139 -16.88 9.18 -6.48
C SER A 139 -17.71 9.23 -5.20
N PRO A 140 -18.12 10.43 -4.72
CA PRO A 140 -19.04 10.57 -3.59
C PRO A 140 -20.32 9.72 -3.71
N ALA A 141 -20.79 9.44 -4.93
CA ALA A 141 -21.96 8.61 -5.18
C ALA A 141 -21.74 7.11 -4.86
N MET A 142 -20.49 6.65 -4.79
CA MET A 142 -20.11 5.26 -4.48
C MET A 142 -19.84 5.03 -2.99
N VAL A 143 -19.79 6.11 -2.19
CA VAL A 143 -19.44 6.07 -0.77
C VAL A 143 -20.56 6.71 0.02
N THR A 144 -21.45 5.89 0.60
CA THR A 144 -22.17 6.33 1.80
C THR A 144 -21.12 6.39 2.91
N PRO A 145 -20.87 7.52 3.59
CA PRO A 145 -19.75 7.59 4.53
C PRO A 145 -20.23 7.23 5.93
N PRO A 146 -19.76 6.11 6.51
CA PRO A 146 -19.74 5.98 7.96
C PRO A 146 -18.33 6.07 8.54
N TYR A 147 -17.30 5.73 7.75
CA TYR A 147 -15.93 5.62 8.25
C TYR A 147 -15.03 6.69 7.62
N ASN A 148 -14.79 7.77 8.38
CA ASN A 148 -13.70 8.69 8.09
C ASN A 148 -12.49 8.26 8.92
N PRO A 149 -11.53 7.49 8.37
CA PRO A 149 -10.33 7.08 9.11
C PRO A 149 -9.51 8.28 9.58
N ASN A 150 -9.70 9.47 8.98
CA ASN A 150 -8.98 10.70 9.31
C ASN A 150 -9.62 11.51 10.45
N LYS A 151 -10.76 11.06 11.02
CA LYS A 151 -11.37 11.73 12.16
C LYS A 151 -10.42 11.63 13.36
N ASN A 152 -9.83 12.76 13.76
CA ASN A 152 -8.89 12.89 14.89
C ASN A 152 -7.47 12.33 14.66
N LYS A 153 -6.97 12.26 13.42
CA LYS A 153 -5.56 11.90 13.21
C LYS A 153 -4.64 12.97 13.81
N PRO A 154 -3.60 12.59 14.57
CA PRO A 154 -2.58 13.53 14.99
C PRO A 154 -1.80 14.03 13.78
N GLU A 155 -1.15 15.18 13.96
CA GLU A 155 -0.16 15.65 13.01
C GLU A 155 1.00 14.64 12.94
N LEU A 156 1.32 14.19 11.74
CA LEU A 156 2.37 13.20 11.49
C LEU A 156 3.66 13.91 11.10
N ARG A 157 4.78 13.47 11.68
CA ARG A 157 6.09 13.97 11.27
C ARG A 157 6.53 13.35 9.93
N PRO A 158 7.37 14.05 9.15
CA PRO A 158 8.08 13.44 8.05
C PRO A 158 9.11 12.41 8.54
N LEU A 159 9.55 11.55 7.62
CA LEU A 159 10.70 10.68 7.85
C LEU A 159 11.99 11.50 7.87
N THR A 160 12.91 11.14 8.74
CA THR A 160 14.30 11.60 8.69
C THR A 160 15.01 10.96 7.49
N LYS A 161 16.15 11.52 7.08
CA LYS A 161 16.98 10.91 6.02
C LYS A 161 17.41 9.49 6.37
N GLN A 162 17.69 9.21 7.65
CA GLN A 162 18.10 7.87 8.11
C GLN A 162 16.97 6.84 7.96
N GLU A 163 15.71 7.28 8.04
CA GLU A 163 14.53 6.42 7.86
C GLU A 163 14.17 6.27 6.37
N SER A 164 14.21 7.36 5.59
CA SER A 164 13.80 7.34 4.18
C SER A 164 14.84 6.71 3.25
N GLN A 165 16.13 6.93 3.50
CA GLN A 165 17.19 6.49 2.60
C GLN A 165 17.22 4.97 2.40
N PRO A 166 17.09 4.14 3.45
CA PRO A 166 17.02 2.68 3.27
C PRO A 166 15.87 2.22 2.38
N ILE A 167 14.73 2.92 2.41
CA ILE A 167 13.59 2.60 1.54
C ILE A 167 13.94 2.95 0.08
N PHE A 168 14.52 4.12 -0.17
CA PHE A 168 14.97 4.49 -1.52
C PHE A 168 16.04 3.52 -2.05
N ASP A 169 17.04 3.21 -1.24
CA ASP A 169 18.13 2.30 -1.61
C ASP A 169 17.57 0.91 -1.94
N PHE A 170 16.61 0.42 -1.15
CA PHE A 170 15.92 -0.83 -1.43
C PHE A 170 15.28 -0.80 -2.81
N PHE A 171 14.50 0.24 -3.16
CA PHE A 171 13.79 0.29 -4.44
C PHE A 171 14.69 0.62 -5.65
N LEU A 172 15.79 1.35 -5.43
CA LEU A 172 16.83 1.55 -6.43
C LEU A 172 17.55 0.24 -6.76
N ASP A 173 17.88 -0.56 -5.74
CA ASP A 173 18.51 -1.86 -5.90
C ASP A 173 17.52 -2.94 -6.37
N LEU A 174 16.26 -2.83 -5.98
CA LEU A 174 15.18 -3.70 -6.44
C LEU A 174 15.14 -3.74 -7.97
N LYS A 175 15.30 -2.59 -8.65
CA LYS A 175 15.41 -2.56 -10.12
C LYS A 175 16.56 -3.41 -10.66
N ASN A 176 17.69 -3.48 -9.94
CA ASN A 176 18.83 -4.32 -10.32
C ASN A 176 18.59 -5.81 -10.00
N ARG A 177 17.74 -6.10 -9.01
CA ARG A 177 17.39 -7.47 -8.56
C ARG A 177 16.17 -8.07 -9.27
N LEU A 178 15.25 -7.26 -9.80
CA LEU A 178 13.99 -7.72 -10.39
C LEU A 178 14.19 -8.32 -11.80
N LYS A 179 14.74 -9.53 -11.84
CA LYS A 179 14.26 -10.61 -12.72
C LYS A 179 12.86 -11.13 -12.30
N ILE A 180 12.29 -10.59 -11.22
CA ILE A 180 10.98 -10.96 -10.65
C ILE A 180 9.80 -10.58 -11.56
N LEU A 181 9.98 -9.70 -12.56
CA LEU A 181 8.95 -9.45 -13.57
C LEU A 181 8.68 -10.66 -14.49
N GLU A 182 9.61 -11.63 -14.57
CA GLU A 182 9.33 -12.92 -15.23
C GLU A 182 8.16 -13.67 -14.56
N ALA A 183 7.89 -13.42 -13.27
CA ALA A 183 6.73 -13.99 -12.58
C ALA A 183 5.40 -13.32 -12.98
N LEU A 184 5.40 -12.05 -13.43
CA LEU A 184 4.19 -11.37 -13.91
C LEU A 184 3.91 -11.66 -15.39
N ASP A 185 4.92 -11.98 -16.20
CA ASP A 185 4.72 -12.44 -17.58
C ASP A 185 4.31 -13.93 -17.65
N GLY A 186 4.71 -14.75 -16.68
CA GLY A 186 4.26 -16.16 -16.55
C GLY A 186 2.80 -16.35 -16.09
N MET A 187 2.13 -15.28 -15.63
CA MET A 187 0.73 -15.31 -15.16
C MET A 187 -0.31 -14.90 -16.22
N GLY A 188 0.11 -14.64 -17.47
CA GLY A 188 -0.83 -14.38 -18.57
C GLY A 188 -1.74 -13.16 -18.36
N ILE A 189 -1.19 -12.08 -17.81
CA ILE A 189 -1.85 -10.76 -17.72
C ILE A 189 -1.29 -9.81 -18.78
#